data_AF-A0A7C1BEG1-F1
#
_entry.id   AF-A0A7C1BEG1-F1
#
_cell.length_a   1.000
_cell.length_b   1.000
_cell.length_c   1.000
_cell.angle_alpha   90.00
_cell.angle_beta   90.00
_cell.angle_gamma   90.00
#
_symmetry.space_group_name_H-M   'P 1'
#
loop_
_entity.id
_entity.type
_entity.pdbx_description
1 polymer ?
#
loop_
_entity_poly.entity_id
_entity_poly.type
_entity_poly.pdbx_seq_one_letter_code
_entity_poly.pdbx_strand_id
1 'polypeptide(L)'
;MPPWPHEEKYLFFEVRIDRYGVLVNGSSSKIMIDFPMYVVEDSTLRVMGSLELNSSVILLLGGLHSISGDMGGGVSSNVYPVLSLPYIFEDVEILSVGDGGRVEVAYNGTFLTLKPGESWNYSYSVVEEFMDGFFNITVTIAVENYGYLSVIGGDSLVHCRCCEIWERP
;
A
#
# COMPACT_ATOMS: atom_id res chain seq x y z
N MET A 1 3.55 -11.60 36.71
CA MET A 1 4.18 -11.60 35.37
C MET A 1 3.38 -10.61 34.52
N PRO A 2 3.98 -9.54 33.99
CA PRO A 2 3.28 -8.76 32.98
C PRO A 2 3.22 -9.60 31.68
N PRO A 3 2.12 -9.51 30.91
CA PRO A 3 2.03 -10.20 29.63
C PRO A 3 3.06 -9.60 28.65
N TRP A 4 3.66 -10.46 27.84
CA TRP A 4 4.49 -10.12 26.69
C TRP A 4 3.79 -9.06 25.80
N PRO A 5 4.52 -8.17 25.10
CA PRO A 5 3.87 -7.27 24.16
C PRO A 5 3.20 -8.14 23.10
N HIS A 6 1.88 -8.07 23.00
CA HIS A 6 1.18 -8.59 21.84
C HIS A 6 1.72 -7.81 20.64
N GLU A 7 2.29 -8.51 19.66
CA GLU A 7 2.56 -7.90 18.36
C GLU A 7 1.22 -7.40 17.82
N GLU A 8 1.05 -6.08 17.84
CA GLU A 8 -0.15 -5.45 17.33
C GLU A 8 -0.21 -5.71 15.82
N LYS A 9 -1.29 -6.35 15.37
CA LYS A 9 -1.50 -6.67 13.96
C LYS A 9 -2.53 -5.73 13.38
N TYR A 10 -2.26 -5.24 12.19
CA TYR A 10 -3.15 -4.35 11.46
C TYR A 10 -3.63 -5.04 10.19
N LEU A 11 -4.89 -4.82 9.84
CA LEU A 11 -5.41 -5.21 8.54
C LEU A 11 -4.66 -4.41 7.47
N PHE A 12 -3.99 -5.08 6.54
CA PHE A 12 -3.30 -4.45 5.43
C PHE A 12 -4.07 -4.68 4.13
N PHE A 13 -4.38 -3.58 3.44
CA PHE A 13 -5.05 -3.58 2.15
C PHE A 13 -4.17 -2.81 1.15
N GLU A 14 -3.89 -3.39 0.00
CA GLU A 14 -3.04 -2.77 -1.02
C GLU A 14 -3.88 -2.34 -2.23
N VAL A 15 -3.57 -1.16 -2.76
CA VAL A 15 -3.98 -0.69 -4.08
C VAL A 15 -2.73 -0.47 -4.90
N ARG A 16 -2.58 -1.23 -5.98
CA ARG A 16 -1.49 -1.13 -6.96
C ARG A 16 -1.99 -0.59 -8.28
N ILE A 17 -1.29 0.39 -8.84
CA ILE A 17 -1.55 0.98 -10.16
C ILE A 17 -0.29 0.84 -11.01
N ASP A 18 -0.34 -0.07 -11.97
CA ASP A 18 0.74 -0.31 -12.91
C ASP A 18 0.42 0.39 -14.24
N ARG A 19 1.36 1.19 -14.75
CA ARG A 19 1.26 1.87 -16.05
C ARG A 19 2.33 1.37 -17.00
N TYR A 20 1.92 0.74 -18.09
CA TYR A 20 2.81 0.35 -19.19
C TYR A 20 2.49 1.19 -20.42
N GLY A 21 3.46 1.99 -20.88
CA GLY A 21 3.26 2.87 -22.04
C GLY A 21 4.06 2.46 -23.26
N VAL A 22 3.46 2.63 -24.43
CA VAL A 22 4.12 2.53 -25.74
C VAL A 22 4.01 3.88 -26.43
N LEU A 23 5.14 4.44 -26.88
CA LEU A 23 5.16 5.74 -27.55
C LEU A 23 4.45 5.63 -28.90
N VAL A 24 3.45 6.49 -29.12
CA VAL A 24 2.70 6.57 -30.38
C VAL A 24 3.18 7.76 -31.22
N ASN A 25 3.48 8.89 -30.57
CA ASN A 25 3.94 10.11 -31.24
C ASN A 25 4.78 10.99 -30.30
N GLY A 26 5.69 11.79 -30.85
CA GLY A 26 6.56 12.70 -30.08
C GLY A 26 7.84 12.03 -29.59
N SER A 27 8.30 12.42 -28.41
CA SER A 27 9.51 11.88 -27.78
C SER A 27 9.23 11.31 -26.39
N SER A 28 10.05 10.35 -25.98
CA SER A 28 10.04 9.82 -24.62
C SER A 28 11.24 10.33 -23.83
N SER A 29 10.95 11.03 -22.73
CA SER A 29 11.88 11.27 -21.64
C SER A 29 11.62 10.22 -20.59
N LYS A 30 12.28 9.06 -20.67
CA LYS A 30 12.07 7.94 -19.74
C LYS A 30 12.28 8.39 -18.29
N ILE A 31 11.22 8.36 -17.48
CA ILE A 31 11.33 8.64 -16.04
C ILE A 31 11.79 7.37 -15.32
N MET A 32 12.69 7.52 -14.35
CA MET A 32 13.08 6.43 -13.46
C MET A 32 12.63 6.77 -12.04
N ILE A 33 11.82 5.91 -11.44
CA ILE A 33 11.27 6.09 -10.09
C ILE A 33 11.81 4.97 -9.19
N ASP A 34 12.38 5.33 -8.05
CA ASP A 34 12.86 4.34 -7.09
C ASP A 34 12.61 4.81 -5.66
N PHE A 35 11.33 4.73 -5.26
CA PHE A 35 10.87 5.11 -3.92
C PHE A 35 9.92 4.05 -3.32
N PRO A 36 10.33 2.77 -3.22
CA PRO A 36 9.55 1.78 -2.48
C PRO A 36 9.64 2.08 -0.97
N MET A 37 8.50 2.31 -0.32
CA MET A 37 8.45 2.67 1.10
C MET A 37 7.97 1.53 2.00
N TYR A 38 7.64 0.36 1.44
CA TYR A 38 7.35 -0.83 2.22
C TYR A 38 7.58 -2.13 1.43
N VAL A 39 7.67 -3.25 2.16
CA VAL A 39 7.69 -4.62 1.66
C VAL A 39 6.80 -5.48 2.55
N VAL A 40 6.06 -6.41 1.94
CA VAL A 40 5.33 -7.46 2.66
C VAL A 40 6.09 -8.79 2.52
N GLU A 41 6.45 -9.41 3.63
CA GLU A 41 7.17 -10.69 3.68
C GLU A 41 6.70 -11.50 4.90
N ASP A 42 6.39 -12.78 4.73
CA ASP A 42 6.03 -13.71 5.82
C ASP A 42 5.01 -13.15 6.84
N SER A 43 3.90 -12.61 6.34
CA SER A 43 2.85 -11.96 7.16
C SER A 43 3.31 -10.71 7.94
N THR A 44 4.40 -10.09 7.51
CA THR A 44 4.98 -8.89 8.10
C THR A 44 5.02 -7.77 7.08
N LEU A 45 4.46 -6.62 7.43
CA LEU A 45 4.61 -5.36 6.68
C LEU A 45 5.81 -4.60 7.24
N ARG A 46 6.87 -4.50 6.44
CA ARG A 46 8.04 -3.67 6.76
C ARG A 46 7.90 -2.31 6.09
N VAL A 47 7.80 -1.24 6.87
CA VAL A 47 7.71 0.14 6.38
C VAL A 47 9.07 0.83 6.53
N MET A 48 9.55 1.43 5.45
CA MET A 48 10.87 2.07 5.35
C MET A 48 10.86 3.55 5.76
N GLY A 49 9.68 4.13 6.00
CA GLY A 49 9.47 5.50 6.45
C GLY A 49 8.86 5.61 7.86
N SER A 50 8.55 6.85 8.26
CA SER A 50 7.76 7.13 9.47
C SER A 50 6.30 6.73 9.26
N LEU A 51 5.74 5.99 10.21
CA LEU A 51 4.33 5.60 10.24
C LEU A 51 3.85 5.79 11.68
N GLU A 52 2.96 6.75 11.89
CA GLU A 52 2.37 7.00 13.20
C GLU A 52 1.08 6.20 13.33
N LEU A 53 1.04 5.31 14.31
CA LEU A 53 -0.11 4.45 14.58
C LEU A 53 -0.77 4.86 15.90
N ASN A 54 -2.09 4.75 15.94
CA ASN A 54 -2.89 4.98 17.13
C ASN A 54 -4.09 4.03 17.14
N SER A 55 -4.82 4.02 18.26
CA SER A 55 -5.96 3.12 18.46
C SER A 55 -7.17 3.37 17.55
N SER A 56 -7.15 4.44 16.76
CA SER A 56 -8.22 4.77 15.80
C SER A 56 -7.93 4.28 14.38
N VAL A 57 -6.79 3.63 14.14
CA VAL A 57 -6.47 3.02 12.84
C VAL A 57 -7.42 1.85 12.58
N ILE A 58 -8.16 1.93 11.48
CA ILE A 58 -9.08 0.90 11.01
C ILE A 58 -8.34 -0.13 10.16
N LEU A 59 -7.49 0.33 9.23
CA LEU A 59 -6.61 -0.49 8.42
C LEU A 59 -5.39 0.32 7.97
N LEU A 60 -4.36 -0.38 7.48
CA LEU A 60 -3.23 0.20 6.77
C LEU A 60 -3.43 0.02 5.27
N LEU A 61 -3.38 1.12 4.54
CA LEU A 61 -3.52 1.14 3.10
C LEU A 61 -2.14 1.26 2.45
N GLY A 62 -1.70 0.23 1.74
CA GLY A 62 -0.56 0.30 0.83
C GLY A 62 -0.97 0.90 -0.51
N GLY A 63 -0.33 1.98 -0.93
CA GLY A 63 -0.45 2.52 -2.27
C GLY A 63 0.84 2.26 -3.04
N LEU A 64 0.76 1.59 -4.18
CA LEU A 64 1.91 1.31 -5.04
C LEU A 64 1.64 1.76 -6.48
N HIS A 65 2.54 2.55 -7.03
CA HIS A 65 2.52 2.97 -8.43
C HIS A 65 3.76 2.44 -9.12
N SER A 66 3.57 1.81 -10.28
CA SER A 66 4.69 1.42 -11.15
C SER A 66 4.54 2.04 -12.53
N ILE A 67 5.68 2.37 -13.15
CA ILE A 67 5.75 2.77 -14.55
C ILE A 67 6.71 1.86 -15.29
N SER A 68 6.41 1.60 -16.57
CA SER A 68 7.20 0.71 -17.42
C SER A 68 7.02 1.02 -18.91
N GLY A 69 7.85 0.40 -19.75
CA GLY A 69 7.80 0.53 -21.20
C GLY A 69 8.55 1.76 -21.70
N ASP A 70 7.98 2.45 -22.69
CA ASP A 70 8.56 3.66 -23.24
C ASP A 70 8.36 4.86 -22.30
N MET A 71 7.46 4.80 -21.32
CA MET A 71 7.26 5.90 -20.36
C MET A 71 8.37 5.98 -19.30
N GLY A 72 9.14 4.91 -19.10
CA GLY A 72 10.13 4.85 -18.03
C GLY A 72 10.19 3.51 -17.32
N GLY A 73 10.65 3.53 -16.08
CA GLY A 73 10.78 2.35 -15.24
C GLY A 73 10.77 2.67 -13.75
N GLY A 74 10.17 1.78 -12.97
CA GLY A 74 10.35 1.74 -11.53
C GLY A 74 9.07 1.94 -10.72
N VAL A 75 9.23 2.13 -9.42
CA VAL A 75 8.13 2.01 -8.44
C VAL A 75 8.23 3.12 -7.39
N SER A 76 7.07 3.67 -7.03
CA SER A 76 6.88 4.44 -5.80
C SER A 76 5.79 3.80 -4.98
N SER A 77 5.98 3.70 -3.67
CA SER A 77 4.94 3.19 -2.78
C SER A 77 4.89 3.97 -1.47
N ASN A 78 3.78 3.86 -0.73
CA ASN A 78 3.64 4.40 0.61
C ASN A 78 2.55 3.64 1.41
N VAL A 79 2.57 3.78 2.73
CA VAL A 79 1.54 3.22 3.62
C VAL A 79 0.79 4.36 4.31
N TYR A 80 -0.54 4.30 4.29
CA TYR A 80 -1.43 5.30 4.88
C TYR A 80 -2.28 4.67 5.99
N PRO A 81 -2.29 5.23 7.21
CA PRO A 81 -3.23 4.81 8.23
C PRO A 81 -4.64 5.33 7.90
N VAL A 82 -5.60 4.43 7.72
CA VAL A 82 -7.00 4.79 7.47
C VAL A 82 -7.72 4.92 8.80
N LEU A 83 -8.19 6.13 9.12
CA LEU A 83 -8.83 6.46 10.41
C LEU A 83 -10.35 6.55 10.33
N SER A 84 -10.92 6.60 9.13
CA SER A 84 -12.35 6.72 8.89
C SER A 84 -12.73 6.08 7.56
N LEU A 85 -13.96 5.57 7.48
CA LEU A 85 -14.56 5.03 6.27
C LEU A 85 -15.86 5.79 5.91
N PRO A 86 -16.19 5.94 4.61
CA PRO A 86 -15.42 5.47 3.46
C PRO A 86 -14.10 6.22 3.29
N TYR A 87 -13.10 5.58 2.70
CA TYR A 87 -11.79 6.16 2.40
C TYR A 87 -11.50 5.99 0.91
N ILE A 88 -11.15 7.09 0.24
CA ILE A 88 -10.86 7.09 -1.19
C ILE A 88 -9.35 7.21 -1.40
N PHE A 89 -8.79 6.29 -2.17
CA PHE A 89 -7.43 6.34 -2.66
C PHE A 89 -7.45 6.19 -4.17
N GLU A 90 -7.09 7.25 -4.87
CA GLU A 90 -7.29 7.35 -6.32
C GLU A 90 -8.77 7.08 -6.66
N ASP A 91 -9.05 6.16 -7.58
CA ASP A 91 -10.39 5.77 -7.99
C ASP A 91 -10.97 4.58 -7.19
N VAL A 92 -10.24 4.10 -6.16
CA VAL A 92 -10.64 2.98 -5.32
C VAL A 92 -11.21 3.52 -4.00
N GLU A 93 -12.49 3.25 -3.75
CA GLU A 93 -13.17 3.63 -2.52
C GLU A 93 -13.31 2.41 -1.59
N ILE A 94 -12.66 2.47 -0.43
CA ILE A 94 -12.85 1.50 0.64
C ILE A 94 -14.08 1.92 1.43
N LEU A 95 -15.14 1.12 1.36
CA LEU A 95 -16.45 1.43 1.92
C LEU A 95 -16.57 1.03 3.38
N SER A 96 -16.15 -0.20 3.70
CA SER A 96 -16.30 -0.78 5.04
C SER A 96 -15.26 -1.87 5.30
N VAL A 97 -15.00 -2.11 6.59
CA VAL A 97 -14.28 -3.29 7.08
C VAL A 97 -15.24 -4.08 7.96
N GLY A 98 -15.48 -5.34 7.58
CA GLY A 98 -16.33 -6.26 8.33
C GLY A 98 -15.53 -7.28 9.15
N ASP A 99 -16.27 -8.16 9.82
CA ASP A 99 -15.71 -9.24 10.63
C ASP A 99 -14.72 -10.10 9.83
N GLY A 100 -13.68 -10.59 10.52
CA GLY A 100 -12.64 -11.42 9.91
C GLY A 100 -11.73 -10.68 8.93
N GLY A 101 -11.74 -9.33 8.93
CA GLY A 101 -10.89 -8.52 8.06
C GLY A 101 -11.39 -8.43 6.62
N ARG A 102 -12.69 -8.65 6.39
CA ARG A 102 -13.30 -8.48 5.07
C ARG A 102 -13.35 -7.00 4.70
N VAL A 103 -12.95 -6.64 3.49
CA VAL A 103 -12.98 -5.27 3.00
C VAL A 103 -13.99 -5.14 1.86
N GLU A 104 -14.90 -4.18 1.97
CA GLU A 104 -15.84 -3.82 0.90
C GLU A 104 -15.30 -2.61 0.14
N VAL A 105 -15.27 -2.71 -1.18
CA VAL A 105 -14.61 -1.74 -2.05
C VAL A 105 -15.52 -1.39 -3.22
N ALA A 106 -15.54 -0.13 -3.63
CA ALA A 106 -16.10 0.32 -4.89
C ALA A 106 -14.99 0.79 -5.83
N TYR A 107 -15.09 0.38 -7.10
CA TYR A 107 -14.27 0.90 -8.18
C TYR A 107 -15.12 1.03 -9.45
N ASN A 108 -15.21 2.25 -9.99
CA ASN A 108 -15.97 2.54 -11.22
C ASN A 108 -17.40 1.95 -11.22
N GLY A 109 -18.12 2.11 -10.10
CA GLY A 109 -19.48 1.58 -9.90
C GLY A 109 -19.57 0.06 -9.69
N THR A 110 -18.46 -0.67 -9.72
CA THR A 110 -18.38 -2.08 -9.35
C THR A 110 -18.14 -2.21 -7.85
N PHE A 111 -18.95 -3.02 -7.17
CA PHE A 111 -18.81 -3.32 -5.76
C PHE A 111 -18.15 -4.69 -5.58
N LEU A 112 -17.10 -4.72 -4.77
CA LEU A 112 -16.29 -5.89 -4.48
C LEU A 112 -16.28 -6.14 -2.97
N THR A 113 -16.10 -7.40 -2.60
CA THR A 113 -15.91 -7.80 -1.21
C THR A 113 -14.75 -8.78 -1.18
N LEU A 114 -13.68 -8.42 -0.51
CA LEU A 114 -12.43 -9.19 -0.48
C LEU A 114 -12.16 -9.67 0.94
N LYS A 115 -12.01 -10.98 1.10
CA LYS A 115 -11.51 -11.62 2.32
C LYS A 115 -9.98 -11.58 2.34
N PRO A 116 -9.35 -11.80 3.50
CA PRO A 116 -7.90 -12.01 3.56
C PRO A 116 -7.41 -13.06 2.56
N GLY A 117 -6.39 -12.70 1.78
CA GLY A 117 -5.81 -13.48 0.68
C GLY A 117 -6.51 -13.33 -0.67
N GLU A 118 -7.63 -12.59 -0.76
CA GLU A 118 -8.32 -12.34 -2.04
C GLU A 118 -7.82 -11.04 -2.68
N SER A 119 -7.75 -11.07 -4.02
CA SER A 119 -7.38 -9.93 -4.84
C SER A 119 -8.31 -9.79 -6.03
N TRP A 120 -8.33 -8.59 -6.59
CA TRP A 120 -9.04 -8.25 -7.81
C TRP A 120 -8.18 -7.35 -8.66
N ASN A 121 -8.29 -7.45 -9.99
CA ASN A 121 -7.61 -6.55 -10.90
C ASN A 121 -8.50 -6.15 -12.08
N TYR A 122 -8.17 -5.02 -12.68
CA TYR A 122 -8.79 -4.49 -13.88
C TYR A 122 -7.77 -3.74 -14.71
N SER A 123 -7.81 -3.96 -16.02
CA SER A 123 -6.93 -3.29 -16.97
C SER A 123 -7.73 -2.60 -18.06
N TYR A 124 -7.30 -1.39 -18.42
CA TYR A 124 -7.83 -0.65 -19.56
C TYR A 124 -6.68 0.05 -20.29
N SER A 125 -6.94 0.51 -21.52
CA SER A 125 -5.97 1.27 -22.30
C SER A 125 -6.51 2.65 -22.63
N VAL A 126 -5.63 3.64 -22.59
CA VAL A 126 -5.94 5.03 -22.89
C VAL A 126 -4.78 5.64 -23.67
N VAL A 127 -5.08 6.56 -24.58
CA VAL A 127 -4.06 7.39 -25.22
C VAL A 127 -4.00 8.71 -24.49
N GLU A 128 -2.87 8.99 -23.84
CA GLU A 128 -2.67 10.21 -23.06
C GLU A 128 -1.35 10.88 -23.45
N GLU A 129 -1.32 12.20 -23.30
CA GLU A 129 -0.08 12.98 -23.37
C GLU A 129 0.67 12.83 -22.05
N PHE A 130 1.97 12.54 -22.14
CA PHE A 130 2.85 12.40 -20.98
C PHE A 130 4.22 12.95 -21.33
N MET A 131 4.66 13.98 -20.60
CA MET A 131 5.82 14.80 -20.97
C MET A 131 5.73 15.27 -22.44
N ASP A 132 6.67 14.89 -23.29
CA ASP A 132 6.82 15.38 -24.67
C ASP A 132 6.29 14.37 -25.71
N GLY A 133 5.41 13.44 -25.31
CA GLY A 133 4.92 12.37 -26.18
C GLY A 133 3.49 11.93 -25.88
N PHE A 134 2.84 11.37 -26.88
CA PHE A 134 1.56 10.66 -26.75
C PHE A 134 1.83 9.18 -26.64
N PHE A 135 1.28 8.55 -25.61
CA PHE A 135 1.49 7.14 -25.31
C PHE A 135 0.15 6.41 -25.34
N ASN A 136 0.17 5.19 -25.88
CA ASN A 136 -0.88 4.22 -25.59
C ASN A 136 -0.49 3.54 -24.28
N ILE A 137 -1.24 3.84 -23.22
CA ILE A 137 -0.96 3.42 -21.85
C ILE A 137 -1.95 2.32 -21.48
N THR A 138 -1.44 1.14 -21.16
CA THR A 138 -2.20 0.12 -20.44
C THR A 138 -2.06 0.38 -18.94
N VAL A 139 -3.18 0.71 -18.30
CA VAL A 139 -3.28 0.89 -16.86
C VAL A 139 -3.85 -0.40 -16.28
N THR A 140 -3.16 -0.99 -15.30
CA THR A 140 -3.67 -2.11 -14.51
C THR A 140 -3.80 -1.68 -13.07
N ILE A 141 -5.03 -1.77 -12.55
CA ILE A 141 -5.33 -1.53 -11.15
C ILE A 141 -5.51 -2.90 -10.51
N ALA A 142 -4.81 -3.14 -9.40
CA ALA A 142 -5.00 -4.32 -8.58
C ALA A 142 -5.28 -3.87 -7.15
N VAL A 143 -6.19 -4.57 -6.49
CA VAL A 143 -6.46 -4.42 -5.07
C VAL A 143 -6.30 -5.78 -4.40
N GLU A 144 -5.72 -5.79 -3.21
CA GLU A 144 -5.44 -7.03 -2.48
C GLU A 144 -5.65 -6.84 -0.98
N ASN A 145 -6.36 -7.79 -0.38
CA ASN A 145 -6.52 -7.86 1.05
C ASN A 145 -5.51 -8.87 1.62
N TYR A 146 -4.44 -8.40 2.23
CA TYR A 146 -3.41 -9.28 2.82
C TYR A 146 -3.83 -9.87 4.18
N GLY A 147 -4.92 -9.37 4.77
CA GLY A 147 -5.32 -9.71 6.13
C GLY A 147 -4.50 -9.00 7.19
N TYR A 148 -4.46 -9.58 8.38
CA TYR A 148 -3.79 -8.99 9.55
C TYR A 148 -2.29 -9.30 9.55
N LEU A 149 -1.47 -8.27 9.39
CA LEU A 149 -0.01 -8.35 9.35
C LEU A 149 0.62 -7.75 10.61
N SER A 150 1.74 -8.31 11.05
CA SER A 150 2.63 -7.62 12.01
C SER A 150 3.32 -6.46 11.29
N VAL A 151 3.51 -5.32 11.96
CA VAL A 151 4.10 -4.12 11.33
C VAL A 151 5.46 -3.82 11.93
N ILE A 152 6.46 -3.62 11.08
CA ILE A 152 7.83 -3.25 11.46
C ILE A 152 8.20 -1.96 10.73
N GLY A 153 8.40 -0.86 11.46
CA GLY A 153 8.74 0.44 10.89
C GLY A 153 7.85 1.55 11.40
N GLY A 154 8.28 2.79 11.21
CA GLY A 154 7.62 3.99 11.71
C GLY A 154 7.77 4.18 13.21
N ASP A 155 8.68 5.08 13.62
CA ASP A 155 8.97 5.53 14.99
C ASP A 155 8.35 4.70 16.11
N SER A 156 8.64 3.40 16.06
CA SER A 156 8.52 2.55 17.20
C SER A 156 9.65 3.09 18.06
N LEU A 157 9.31 3.99 18.97
CA LEU A 157 9.99 4.11 20.25
C LEU A 157 10.03 2.70 20.82
N VAL A 158 10.99 1.92 20.33
CA VAL A 158 11.52 0.75 21.00
C VAL A 158 12.00 1.37 22.29
N HIS A 159 11.19 1.21 23.32
CA HIS A 159 11.62 1.38 24.69
C HIS A 159 12.64 0.26 24.93
N CYS A 160 13.84 0.46 24.39
CA CYS A 160 15.02 -0.37 24.61
C CYS A 160 15.35 -0.19 26.09
N ARG A 161 14.73 -0.98 26.96
CA ARG A 161 15.23 -1.20 28.32
C ARG A 161 16.47 -2.08 28.25
N CYS A 162 17.57 -1.48 27.79
CA CYS A 162 18.91 -1.90 28.17
C CYS A 162 19.44 -0.90 29.20
N CYS A 163 18.85 -0.88 30.39
CA CYS A 163 19.42 -0.22 31.58
C CYS A 163 18.67 -0.71 32.83
N GLU A 164 18.81 -1.99 33.18
CA GLU A 164 18.36 -2.44 34.51
C GLU A 164 19.06 -3.73 34.96
N ILE A 165 20.40 -3.69 35.09
CA ILE A 165 21.15 -4.61 35.98
C ILE A 165 22.49 -3.91 36.30
N TRP A 166 22.92 -3.57 37.53
CA TRP A 166 22.69 -4.12 38.86
C TRP A 166 22.88 -3.04 39.95
N GLU A 167 22.03 -3.01 40.97
CA GLU A 167 22.44 -2.55 42.30
C GLU A 167 23.20 -3.69 43.01
N ARG A 168 24.49 -3.43 43.29
CA ARG A 168 25.28 -3.71 44.51
C ARG A 168 25.32 -5.14 45.11
N PRO A 169 26.47 -5.51 45.71
CA PRO A 169 26.83 -5.03 47.06
C PRO A 169 27.81 -3.85 47.07
#